data_AF-A0A251TIL9-F1
#
_entry.id   AF-A0A251TIL9-F1
#
_cell.length_a   1.000
_cell.length_b   1.000
_cell.length_c   1.000
_cell.angle_alpha   90.00
_cell.angle_beta   90.00
_cell.angle_gamma   90.00
#
_symmetry.space_group_name_H-M   'P 1'
#
loop_
_entity.id
_entity.type
_entity.pdbx_description
1 polymer ?
#
loop_
_entity_poly.entity_id
_entity_poly.type
_entity_poly.pdbx_seq_one_letter_code
_entity_poly.pdbx_strand_id
1 'polypeptide(L)'
;MKKQESFSLEKGEDSQEFDDDGQPRRTGTWMSASAHIITAVVGSGVLSLTWCLAQLGWVFGTCLLVVFAVISWYTCILLTDYYRSPHPVTGARNYNYMQAVKTNLGGRQFILCAIAQYETLVGVSIGYTITSSISMGAIRRSNCFRKYGHDRGCHTLNSYYLLIFGFIELVLSQIPNFHKLSFLSIIATIMSFVYSTIGIGLSIAKIAGGAHPQTSIGMPHREDMSSKDNMWNIFCAVGDIAFAYGFTSILFEIQASLSLSLSLSLYIYIYIYIYIYIYIYIGGC
;
A
#
# COMPACT_ATOMS: atom_id res chain seq x y z
N MET A 1 6.90 63.67 -33.59
CA MET A 1 6.87 62.20 -33.79
C MET A 1 7.88 61.56 -32.84
N LYS A 2 7.48 61.16 -31.64
CA LYS A 2 8.30 60.31 -30.75
C LYS A 2 7.41 59.16 -30.30
N LYS A 3 7.82 57.98 -30.73
CA LYS A 3 7.14 56.70 -30.64
C LYS A 3 7.15 56.23 -29.18
N GLN A 4 5.99 55.79 -28.71
CA GLN A 4 5.77 55.19 -27.41
C GLN A 4 6.27 53.75 -27.52
N GLU A 5 7.42 53.44 -26.91
CA GLU A 5 7.90 52.06 -26.79
C GLU A 5 7.41 51.45 -25.49
N SER A 6 6.66 50.36 -25.67
CA SER A 6 6.09 49.49 -24.67
C SER A 6 7.18 48.86 -23.80
N PHE A 7 7.05 49.03 -22.49
CA PHE A 7 7.72 48.20 -21.50
C PHE A 7 7.15 46.78 -21.58
N SER A 8 7.79 45.95 -22.41
CA SER A 8 7.51 44.51 -22.48
C SER A 8 8.02 43.86 -21.19
N LEU A 9 7.09 43.44 -20.34
CA LEU A 9 7.33 42.54 -19.23
C LEU A 9 8.07 41.30 -19.73
N GLU A 10 9.25 41.07 -19.15
CA GLU A 10 10.00 39.83 -19.19
C GLU A 10 9.12 38.71 -18.62
N LYS A 11 8.42 38.01 -19.51
CA LYS A 11 7.51 36.91 -19.20
C LYS A 11 8.08 35.69 -19.93
N GLY A 12 9.10 35.05 -19.34
CA GLY A 12 9.93 34.11 -20.09
C GLY A 12 10.43 32.88 -19.35
N GLU A 13 11.00 33.01 -18.14
CA GLU A 13 11.74 31.88 -17.54
C GLU A 13 11.18 31.41 -16.18
N ASP A 14 10.72 32.30 -15.31
CA ASP A 14 10.19 31.93 -13.98
C ASP A 14 8.94 31.02 -14.01
N SER A 15 8.16 31.06 -15.10
CA SER A 15 6.88 30.31 -15.19
C SER A 15 7.04 28.81 -15.42
N GLN A 16 8.25 28.31 -15.72
CA GLN A 16 8.49 26.87 -15.91
C GLN A 16 8.97 26.16 -14.64
N GLU A 17 9.49 26.90 -13.66
CA GLU A 17 10.09 26.32 -12.45
C GLU A 17 9.06 26.08 -11.33
N PHE A 18 7.91 26.75 -11.39
CA PHE A 18 6.87 26.67 -10.37
C PHE A 18 5.52 26.20 -10.94
N ASP A 19 4.76 25.45 -10.14
CA ASP A 19 3.38 25.06 -10.43
C ASP A 19 2.40 26.24 -10.24
N ASP A 20 1.13 26.06 -10.61
CA ASP A 20 0.07 27.08 -10.46
C ASP A 20 -0.27 27.47 -9.01
N ASP A 21 0.28 26.73 -8.05
CA ASP A 21 0.21 26.98 -6.60
C ASP A 21 1.46 27.70 -6.05
N GLY A 22 2.41 28.07 -6.92
CA GLY A 22 3.67 28.74 -6.56
C GLY A 22 4.70 27.83 -5.88
N GLN A 23 4.48 26.51 -5.82
CA GLN A 23 5.46 25.55 -5.34
C GLN A 23 6.40 25.09 -6.46
N PRO A 24 7.62 24.60 -6.14
CA PRO A 24 8.51 24.03 -7.14
C PRO A 24 7.79 22.99 -7.99
N ARG A 25 8.01 23.06 -9.30
CA ARG A 25 7.30 22.24 -10.28
C ARG A 25 7.47 20.75 -9.97
N ARG A 26 6.33 20.07 -9.90
CA ARG A 26 6.30 18.62 -9.67
C ARG A 26 6.68 17.91 -10.96
N THR A 27 7.83 17.25 -10.97
CA THR A 27 8.40 16.59 -12.16
C THR A 27 8.16 15.09 -12.22
N GLY A 28 7.53 14.50 -11.20
CA GLY A 28 7.42 13.06 -11.17
C GLY A 28 6.40 12.54 -12.21
N THR A 29 6.65 11.31 -12.62
CA THR A 29 6.00 10.69 -13.77
C THR A 29 4.93 9.69 -13.31
N TRP A 30 4.04 9.32 -14.23
CA TRP A 30 3.10 8.22 -14.05
C TRP A 30 3.77 6.93 -13.58
N MET A 31 5.00 6.67 -14.02
CA MET A 31 5.79 5.52 -13.62
C MET A 31 6.21 5.60 -12.14
N SER A 32 6.76 6.74 -11.70
CA SER A 32 7.11 6.92 -10.29
C SER A 32 5.88 6.87 -9.39
N ALA A 33 4.76 7.45 -9.81
CA ALA A 33 3.51 7.41 -9.07
C ALA A 33 2.98 5.99 -8.93
N SER A 34 2.97 5.23 -10.04
CA SER A 34 2.57 3.82 -10.03
C SER A 34 3.45 2.99 -9.11
N ALA A 35 4.77 3.20 -9.14
CA ALA A 35 5.70 2.49 -8.25
C ALA A 35 5.45 2.82 -6.76
N HIS A 36 5.19 4.09 -6.41
CA HIS A 36 4.83 4.46 -5.04
C HIS A 36 3.54 3.81 -4.58
N ILE A 37 2.51 3.78 -5.43
CA ILE A 37 1.22 3.19 -5.08
C ILE A 37 1.35 1.66 -4.96
N ILE A 38 2.00 0.99 -5.90
CA ILE A 38 2.25 -0.45 -5.83
C ILE A 38 3.05 -0.79 -4.56
N THR A 39 4.08 -0.02 -4.24
CA THR A 39 4.87 -0.23 -3.01
C THR A 39 4.05 -0.02 -1.74
N ALA A 40 3.14 0.96 -1.74
CA ALA A 40 2.26 1.22 -0.61
C ALA A 40 1.22 0.11 -0.40
N VAL A 41 0.73 -0.51 -1.48
CA VAL A 41 -0.25 -1.62 -1.39
C VAL A 41 0.42 -2.95 -1.13
N VAL A 42 1.51 -3.23 -1.85
CA VAL A 42 2.21 -4.51 -1.83
C VAL A 42 3.21 -4.52 -0.67
N GLY A 43 2.66 -4.69 0.52
CA GLY A 43 3.41 -4.73 1.78
C GLY A 43 2.90 -5.77 2.75
N SER A 44 2.96 -5.45 4.05
CA SER A 44 2.65 -6.38 5.13
C SER A 44 1.23 -6.94 5.07
N GLY A 45 0.24 -6.14 4.67
CA GLY A 45 -1.15 -6.59 4.54
C GLY A 45 -1.32 -7.71 3.52
N VAL A 46 -0.75 -7.57 2.31
CA VAL A 46 -0.87 -8.56 1.23
C VAL A 46 -0.26 -9.91 1.60
N LEU A 47 0.84 -9.91 2.36
CA LEU A 47 1.50 -11.15 2.81
C LEU A 47 0.64 -12.00 3.75
N SER A 48 -0.32 -11.39 4.45
CA SER A 48 -1.25 -12.07 5.35
C SER A 48 -2.53 -12.59 4.67
N LEU A 49 -2.79 -12.22 3.41
CA LEU A 49 -4.06 -12.53 2.73
C LEU A 49 -4.28 -14.03 2.53
N THR A 50 -3.22 -14.81 2.32
CA THR A 50 -3.32 -16.28 2.23
C THR A 50 -3.78 -16.89 3.54
N TRP A 51 -3.29 -16.38 4.68
CA TRP A 51 -3.78 -16.77 6.01
C TRP A 51 -5.23 -16.35 6.21
N CYS A 52 -5.62 -15.14 5.78
CA CYS A 52 -7.01 -14.67 5.87
C CYS A 52 -7.98 -15.59 5.12
N LEU A 53 -7.63 -16.00 3.90
CA LEU A 53 -8.43 -16.95 3.12
C LEU A 53 -8.50 -18.32 3.77
N ALA A 54 -7.42 -18.76 4.43
CA ALA A 54 -7.43 -19.99 5.21
C ALA A 54 -8.31 -19.92 6.47
N GLN A 55 -8.60 -18.71 7.00
CA GLN A 55 -9.57 -18.53 8.09
C GLN A 55 -11.01 -18.39 7.56
N LEU A 56 -11.20 -17.66 6.47
CA LEU A 56 -12.50 -17.23 5.96
C LEU A 56 -13.13 -18.21 4.95
N GLY A 57 -12.33 -19.12 4.41
CA GLY A 57 -12.70 -19.90 3.23
C GLY A 57 -12.56 -19.07 1.95
N TRP A 58 -12.48 -19.78 0.82
CA TRP A 58 -12.17 -19.16 -0.46
C TRP A 58 -13.29 -18.23 -0.95
N VAL A 59 -14.56 -18.64 -0.82
CA VAL A 59 -15.70 -17.84 -1.30
C VAL A 59 -15.84 -16.54 -0.51
N PHE A 60 -15.94 -16.65 0.82
CA PHE A 60 -16.18 -15.49 1.68
C PHE A 60 -14.98 -14.54 1.71
N GLY A 61 -13.76 -15.09 1.77
CA GLY A 61 -12.55 -14.28 1.67
C GLY A 61 -12.45 -13.55 0.32
N THR A 62 -12.75 -14.21 -0.80
CA THR A 62 -12.78 -13.55 -2.13
C THR A 62 -13.85 -12.46 -2.18
N CYS A 63 -15.05 -12.74 -1.67
CA CYS A 63 -16.13 -11.76 -1.62
C CYS A 63 -15.71 -10.51 -0.82
N LEU A 64 -15.07 -10.68 0.33
CA LEU A 64 -14.56 -9.58 1.13
C LEU A 64 -13.46 -8.79 0.42
N LEU A 65 -12.53 -9.44 -0.28
CA LEU A 65 -11.53 -8.76 -1.10
C LEU A 65 -12.19 -7.86 -2.16
N VAL A 66 -13.24 -8.34 -2.82
CA VAL A 66 -14.00 -7.54 -3.80
C VAL A 66 -14.67 -6.35 -3.11
N VAL A 67 -15.32 -6.56 -1.97
CA VAL A 67 -16.00 -5.48 -1.24
C VAL A 67 -15.02 -4.39 -0.81
N PHE A 68 -13.91 -4.76 -0.17
CA PHE A 68 -12.89 -3.79 0.24
C PHE A 68 -12.22 -3.12 -0.95
N ALA A 69 -12.03 -3.83 -2.05
CA ALA A 69 -11.59 -3.22 -3.28
C ALA A 69 -12.58 -2.15 -3.75
N VAL A 70 -13.89 -2.43 -3.83
CA VAL A 70 -14.90 -1.45 -4.29
C VAL A 70 -14.94 -0.23 -3.37
N ILE A 71 -14.82 -0.44 -2.06
CA ILE A 71 -14.75 0.65 -1.07
C ILE A 71 -13.52 1.53 -1.34
N SER A 72 -12.32 0.94 -1.43
CA SER A 72 -11.09 1.70 -1.69
C SER A 72 -11.13 2.44 -3.01
N TRP A 73 -11.70 1.84 -4.05
CA TRP A 73 -11.89 2.51 -5.34
C TRP A 73 -12.73 3.77 -5.21
N TYR A 74 -13.89 3.64 -4.56
CA TYR A 74 -14.78 4.77 -4.34
C TYR A 74 -14.11 5.85 -3.50
N THR A 75 -13.36 5.46 -2.47
CA THR A 75 -12.55 6.38 -1.65
C THR A 75 -11.48 7.10 -2.49
N CYS A 76 -10.79 6.42 -3.40
CA CYS A 76 -9.81 7.04 -4.30
C CYS A 76 -10.44 8.10 -5.21
N ILE A 77 -11.65 7.86 -5.74
CA ILE A 77 -12.39 8.83 -6.54
C ILE A 77 -12.68 10.08 -5.71
N LEU A 78 -13.26 9.91 -4.52
CA LEU A 78 -13.57 11.03 -3.62
C LEU A 78 -12.31 11.84 -3.27
N LEU A 79 -11.21 11.17 -2.90
CA LEU A 79 -9.95 11.83 -2.57
C LEU A 79 -9.39 12.64 -3.75
N THR A 80 -9.51 12.11 -4.97
CA THR A 80 -9.07 12.78 -6.19
C THR A 80 -9.91 14.02 -6.47
N ASP A 81 -11.23 13.95 -6.29
CA ASP A 81 -12.13 15.07 -6.53
C ASP A 81 -11.92 16.21 -5.52
N TYR A 82 -11.60 15.88 -4.26
CA TYR A 82 -11.33 16.86 -3.19
C TYR A 82 -9.87 17.32 -3.10
N TYR A 83 -9.00 16.85 -4.00
CA TYR A 83 -7.62 17.29 -4.07
C TYR A 83 -7.52 18.81 -4.29
N ARG A 84 -8.41 19.40 -5.10
CA ARG A 84 -8.59 20.84 -5.26
C ARG A 84 -9.96 21.27 -4.74
N SER A 85 -9.99 22.33 -3.94
CA SER A 85 -11.24 22.90 -3.39
C SER A 85 -11.18 24.44 -3.45
N PRO A 86 -12.29 25.15 -3.72
CA PRO A 86 -13.67 24.67 -3.89
C PRO A 86 -14.02 24.18 -5.31
N HIS A 87 -13.16 24.42 -6.30
CA HIS A 87 -13.35 23.94 -7.68
C HIS A 87 -12.31 22.87 -8.04
N PRO A 88 -12.69 21.81 -8.77
CA PRO A 88 -11.78 20.70 -9.09
C PRO A 88 -10.61 21.09 -9.99
N VAL A 89 -10.77 22.16 -10.79
CA VAL A 89 -9.74 22.64 -11.72
C VAL A 89 -9.04 23.88 -11.22
N THR A 90 -9.76 24.85 -10.64
CA THR A 90 -9.21 26.16 -10.24
C THR A 90 -9.06 26.34 -8.72
N GLY A 91 -9.52 25.37 -7.93
CA GLY A 91 -9.43 25.40 -6.48
C GLY A 91 -7.99 25.26 -5.98
N ALA A 92 -7.77 25.74 -4.76
CA ALA A 92 -6.49 25.58 -4.08
C ALA A 92 -6.22 24.08 -3.85
N ARG A 93 -4.96 23.67 -4.09
CA ARG A 93 -4.52 22.31 -3.83
C ARG A 93 -4.39 22.07 -2.34
N ASN A 94 -4.91 20.93 -1.89
CA ASN A 94 -4.64 20.39 -0.57
C ASN A 94 -3.47 19.42 -0.69
N TYR A 95 -2.45 19.54 0.15
CA TYR A 95 -1.23 18.72 0.02
C TYR A 95 -1.25 17.44 0.83
N ASN A 96 -2.08 17.39 1.86
CA ASN A 96 -2.29 16.22 2.69
C ASN A 96 -3.79 16.04 2.97
N TYR A 97 -4.16 14.81 3.28
CA TYR A 97 -5.55 14.43 3.58
C TYR A 97 -6.16 15.34 4.66
N MET A 98 -5.37 15.67 5.69
CA MET A 98 -5.83 16.46 6.82
C MET A 98 -6.19 17.89 6.44
N GLN A 99 -5.43 18.50 5.54
CA GLN A 99 -5.72 19.80 4.97
C GLN A 99 -7.01 19.76 4.14
N ALA A 100 -7.22 18.72 3.34
CA ALA A 100 -8.45 18.57 2.57
C ALA A 100 -9.69 18.43 3.46
N VAL A 101 -9.61 17.63 4.53
CA VAL A 101 -10.69 17.51 5.51
C VAL A 101 -10.94 18.83 6.22
N LYS A 102 -9.88 19.56 6.59
CA LYS A 102 -10.01 20.87 7.25
C LYS A 102 -10.70 21.90 6.36
N THR A 103 -10.33 21.95 5.08
CA THR A 103 -10.85 22.90 4.10
C THR A 103 -12.32 22.62 3.75
N ASN A 104 -12.72 21.34 3.65
CA ASN A 104 -14.06 20.97 3.20
C ASN A 104 -15.07 20.73 4.34
N LEU A 105 -14.67 20.11 5.46
CA LEU A 105 -15.58 19.76 6.57
C LEU A 105 -15.37 20.65 7.80
N GLY A 106 -14.12 20.85 8.21
CA GLY A 106 -13.77 21.64 9.39
C GLY A 106 -14.31 21.09 10.72
N GLY A 107 -14.20 21.90 11.78
CA GLY A 107 -14.83 21.65 13.09
C GLY A 107 -14.47 20.31 13.75
N ARG A 108 -15.48 19.61 14.29
CA ARG A 108 -15.33 18.32 14.98
C ARG A 108 -14.95 17.17 14.04
N GLN A 109 -15.39 17.23 12.79
CA GLN A 109 -15.12 16.18 11.80
C GLN A 109 -13.62 16.12 11.46
N PHE A 110 -12.98 17.28 11.34
CA PHE A 110 -11.52 17.36 11.21
C PHE A 110 -10.78 16.62 12.32
N ILE A 111 -11.19 16.81 13.58
CA ILE A 111 -10.53 16.15 14.73
C ILE A 111 -10.73 14.63 14.69
N LEU A 112 -11.95 14.16 14.40
CA LEU A 112 -12.24 12.72 14.31
C LEU A 112 -11.47 12.05 13.17
N CYS A 113 -11.42 12.68 11.98
CA CYS A 113 -10.63 12.19 10.86
C CYS A 113 -9.12 12.23 11.15
N ALA A 114 -8.65 13.25 11.89
CA ALA A 114 -7.26 13.32 12.34
C ALA A 114 -6.89 12.13 13.21
N ILE A 115 -7.68 11.84 14.23
CA ILE A 115 -7.45 10.71 15.14
C ILE A 115 -7.41 9.40 14.34
N ALA A 116 -8.44 9.14 13.52
CA ALA A 116 -8.50 7.91 12.72
C ALA A 116 -7.31 7.75 11.74
N GLN A 117 -6.90 8.84 11.08
CA GLN A 117 -5.76 8.84 10.17
C GLN A 117 -4.44 8.56 10.90
N TYR A 118 -4.18 9.23 12.03
CA TYR A 118 -2.94 9.04 12.78
C TYR A 118 -2.87 7.65 13.42
N GLU A 119 -3.96 7.13 13.97
CA GLU A 119 -4.04 5.76 14.47
C GLU A 119 -3.72 4.74 13.37
N THR A 120 -4.29 4.95 12.17
CA THR A 120 -4.01 4.10 11.01
C THR A 120 -2.53 4.15 10.63
N LEU A 121 -1.93 5.34 10.53
CA LEU A 121 -0.52 5.50 10.15
C LEU A 121 0.43 4.85 11.18
N VAL A 122 0.14 5.00 12.48
CA VAL A 122 0.92 4.34 13.55
C VAL A 122 0.76 2.83 13.47
N GLY A 123 -0.46 2.32 13.29
CA GLY A 123 -0.73 0.89 13.14
C GLY A 123 -0.01 0.28 11.92
N VAL A 124 -0.06 0.98 10.78
CA VAL A 124 0.68 0.59 9.56
C VAL A 124 2.18 0.52 9.85
N SER A 125 2.78 1.55 10.44
CA SER A 125 4.21 1.56 10.75
C SER A 125 4.58 0.35 11.62
N ILE A 126 3.88 0.11 12.73
CA ILE A 126 4.13 -1.05 13.61
C ILE A 126 4.00 -2.37 12.83
N GLY A 127 2.95 -2.51 12.00
CA GLY A 127 2.71 -3.71 11.20
C GLY A 127 3.82 -3.99 10.20
N TYR A 128 4.35 -2.96 9.53
CA TYR A 128 5.50 -3.06 8.63
C TYR A 128 6.77 -3.44 9.39
N THR A 129 7.03 -2.85 10.56
CA THR A 129 8.21 -3.20 11.37
C THR A 129 8.17 -4.67 11.82
N ILE A 130 7.03 -5.14 12.34
CA ILE A 130 6.87 -6.52 12.79
C ILE A 130 7.00 -7.50 11.62
N THR A 131 6.30 -7.26 10.53
CA THR A 131 6.27 -8.16 9.37
C THR A 131 7.64 -8.28 8.71
N SER A 132 8.35 -7.15 8.57
CA SER A 132 9.71 -7.13 8.02
C SER A 132 10.67 -7.92 8.90
N SER A 133 10.53 -7.81 10.22
CA SER A 133 11.37 -8.52 11.18
C SER A 133 11.16 -10.03 11.17
N ILE A 134 9.89 -10.47 11.10
CA ILE A 134 9.54 -11.89 10.95
C ILE A 134 10.10 -12.44 9.63
N SER A 135 9.97 -11.67 8.56
CA SER A 135 10.46 -12.04 7.22
C SER A 135 11.99 -12.21 7.21
N MET A 136 12.73 -11.28 7.80
CA MET A 136 14.19 -11.37 7.93
C MET A 136 14.63 -12.56 8.81
N GLY A 137 13.91 -12.80 9.92
CA GLY A 137 14.11 -13.98 10.76
C GLY A 137 13.92 -15.29 9.98
N ALA A 138 12.85 -15.37 9.18
CA ALA A 138 12.56 -16.52 8.32
C ALA A 138 13.65 -16.76 7.26
N ILE A 139 14.17 -15.70 6.62
CA ILE A 139 15.28 -15.78 5.66
C ILE A 139 16.53 -16.35 6.34
N ARG A 140 16.90 -15.82 7.52
CA ARG A 140 18.07 -16.33 8.25
C ARG A 140 17.91 -17.77 8.67
N ARG A 141 16.71 -18.16 9.11
CA ARG A 141 16.40 -19.55 9.46
C ARG A 141 16.51 -20.47 8.25
N SER A 142 15.99 -20.07 7.09
CA SER A 142 16.11 -20.80 5.83
C SER A 142 17.58 -21.00 5.41
N ASN A 143 18.39 -19.93 5.49
CA ASN A 143 19.83 -20.02 5.21
C ASN A 143 20.58 -20.93 6.18
N CYS A 144 20.18 -20.95 7.46
CA CYS A 144 20.75 -21.86 8.46
C CYS A 144 20.44 -23.32 8.12
N PHE A 145 19.19 -23.66 7.81
CA PHE A 145 18.82 -25.02 7.42
C PHE A 145 19.53 -25.48 6.14
N ARG A 146 19.69 -24.58 5.16
CA ARG A 146 20.42 -24.91 3.93
C ARG A 146 21.92 -25.18 4.18
N LYS A 147 22.52 -24.56 5.19
CA LYS A 147 23.95 -24.73 5.50
C LYS A 147 24.24 -25.90 6.43
N TYR A 148 23.39 -26.12 7.43
CA TYR A 148 23.66 -27.04 8.54
C TYR A 148 22.73 -28.26 8.58
N GLY A 149 21.76 -28.35 7.68
CA GLY A 149 20.73 -29.40 7.67
C GLY A 149 19.57 -29.09 8.63
N HIS A 150 18.45 -29.80 8.46
CA HIS A 150 17.24 -29.63 9.27
C HIS A 150 17.36 -30.19 10.70
N ASP A 151 18.39 -30.99 10.97
CA ASP A 151 18.60 -31.67 12.26
C ASP A 151 19.19 -30.75 13.35
N ARG A 152 19.55 -29.50 13.01
CA ARG A 152 20.10 -28.51 13.95
C ARG A 152 19.03 -27.49 14.33
N GLY A 153 18.95 -27.16 15.62
CA GLY A 153 18.09 -26.09 16.13
C GLY A 153 18.50 -24.70 15.63
N CYS A 154 17.94 -24.27 14.49
CA CYS A 154 18.15 -22.93 13.95
C CYS A 154 17.14 -21.94 14.58
N HIS A 155 17.46 -21.43 15.77
CA HIS A 155 16.69 -20.37 16.41
C HIS A 155 17.14 -18.98 15.94
N THR A 156 16.18 -18.12 15.63
CA THR A 156 16.41 -16.73 15.23
C THR A 156 15.58 -15.82 16.13
N LEU A 157 16.21 -14.78 16.68
CA LEU A 157 15.54 -13.80 17.53
C LEU A 157 15.01 -12.66 16.66
N ASN A 158 13.69 -12.59 16.50
CA ASN A 158 13.04 -11.54 15.69
C ASN A 158 13.21 -10.14 16.32
N SER A 159 13.36 -10.04 17.64
CA SER A 159 13.53 -8.76 18.36
C SER A 159 14.75 -7.96 17.88
N TYR A 160 15.81 -8.64 17.45
CA TYR A 160 16.98 -7.97 16.88
C TYR A 160 16.66 -7.31 15.52
N TYR A 161 15.89 -7.98 14.67
CA TYR A 161 15.46 -7.44 13.38
C TYR A 161 14.44 -6.30 13.52
N LEU A 162 13.60 -6.34 14.57
CA LEU A 162 12.69 -5.24 14.94
C LEU A 162 13.47 -3.94 15.17
N LEU A 163 14.54 -3.99 15.97
CA LEU A 163 15.34 -2.81 16.27
C LEU A 163 16.07 -2.28 15.02
N ILE A 164 16.62 -3.17 14.19
CA ILE A 164 17.30 -2.76 12.96
C ILE A 164 16.33 -2.10 11.99
N PHE A 165 15.18 -2.73 11.74
CA PHE A 165 14.22 -2.20 10.78
C PHE A 165 13.62 -0.88 11.27
N GLY A 166 13.26 -0.79 12.55
CA GLY A 166 12.79 0.47 13.14
C GLY A 166 13.83 1.60 13.05
N PHE A 167 15.12 1.31 13.21
CA PHE A 167 16.17 2.30 12.99
C PHE A 167 16.24 2.76 11.53
N ILE A 168 16.10 1.84 10.56
CA ILE A 168 16.06 2.18 9.14
C ILE A 168 14.84 3.07 8.83
N GLU A 169 13.66 2.75 9.39
CA GLU A 169 12.44 3.56 9.25
C GLU A 169 12.65 4.99 9.78
N LEU A 170 13.29 5.15 10.95
CA LEU A 170 13.60 6.47 11.53
C LEU A 170 14.55 7.30 10.66
N VAL A 171 15.52 6.66 10.00
CA VAL A 171 16.44 7.32 9.07
C VAL A 171 15.71 7.71 7.79
N LEU A 172 14.92 6.81 7.22
CA LEU A 172 14.15 7.07 6.00
C LEU A 172 13.07 8.13 6.21
N SER A 173 12.49 8.23 7.41
CA SER A 173 11.49 9.26 7.74
C SER A 173 12.05 10.68 7.70
N GLN A 174 13.39 10.85 7.73
CA GLN A 174 14.03 12.17 7.59
C GLN A 174 14.03 12.68 6.14
N ILE A 175 13.61 11.87 5.16
CA ILE A 175 13.55 12.24 3.75
C ILE A 175 12.20 12.92 3.46
N PRO A 176 12.16 14.25 3.24
CA PRO A 176 10.91 15.01 3.24
C PRO A 176 10.12 14.97 1.92
N ASN A 177 10.59 14.23 0.90
CA ASN A 177 9.97 14.27 -0.44
C ASN A 177 9.91 12.88 -1.10
N PHE A 178 8.70 12.47 -1.50
CA PHE A 178 8.44 11.22 -2.23
C PHE A 178 9.25 11.09 -3.51
N HIS A 179 9.55 12.19 -4.20
CA HIS A 179 10.36 12.17 -5.41
C HIS A 179 11.76 11.58 -5.15
N LYS A 180 12.36 11.85 -3.98
CA LYS A 180 13.65 11.27 -3.56
C LYS A 180 13.55 9.79 -3.20
N LEU A 181 12.36 9.31 -2.85
CA LEU A 181 12.07 7.90 -2.54
C LEU A 181 11.60 7.10 -3.76
N SER A 182 11.43 7.74 -4.92
CA SER A 182 10.93 7.10 -6.14
C SER A 182 11.78 5.90 -6.56
N PHE A 183 13.12 6.04 -6.46
CA PHE A 183 14.05 4.95 -6.72
C PHE A 183 13.81 3.73 -5.82
N LEU A 184 13.65 3.96 -4.50
CA LEU A 184 13.36 2.88 -3.55
C LEU A 184 12.03 2.20 -3.86
N SER A 185 11.02 2.96 -4.24
CA SER A 185 9.70 2.43 -4.58
C SER A 185 9.73 1.62 -5.89
N ILE A 186 10.54 2.01 -6.86
CA ILE A 186 10.75 1.21 -8.09
C ILE A 186 11.39 -0.14 -7.75
N ILE A 187 12.43 -0.16 -6.91
CA ILE A 187 13.06 -1.41 -6.46
C ILE A 187 12.04 -2.29 -5.72
N ALA A 188 11.29 -1.73 -4.77
CA ALA A 188 10.30 -2.48 -4.00
C ALA A 188 9.20 -3.06 -4.90
N THR A 189 8.78 -2.31 -5.91
CA THR A 189 7.84 -2.75 -6.94
C THR A 189 8.39 -3.92 -7.77
N ILE A 190 9.66 -3.84 -8.22
CA ILE A 190 10.31 -4.94 -8.95
C ILE A 190 10.40 -6.19 -8.08
N MET A 191 10.88 -6.06 -6.84
CA MET A 191 10.96 -7.15 -5.88
C MET A 191 9.59 -7.78 -5.63
N SER A 192 8.54 -6.97 -5.64
CA SER A 192 7.16 -7.42 -5.50
C SER A 192 6.73 -8.40 -6.59
N PHE A 193 6.93 -8.01 -7.85
CA PHE A 193 6.65 -8.89 -8.97
C PHE A 193 7.51 -10.16 -8.93
N VAL A 194 8.79 -10.04 -8.58
CA VAL A 194 9.69 -11.20 -8.49
C VAL A 194 9.20 -12.20 -7.44
N TYR A 195 8.89 -11.78 -6.22
CA TYR A 195 8.44 -12.76 -5.22
C TYR A 195 7.07 -13.35 -5.57
N SER A 196 6.17 -12.58 -6.18
CA SER A 196 4.86 -13.08 -6.60
C SER A 196 4.94 -14.08 -7.73
N THR A 197 5.79 -13.82 -8.74
CA THR A 197 6.05 -14.78 -9.81
C THR A 197 6.66 -16.08 -9.28
N ILE A 198 7.56 -16.00 -8.30
CA ILE A 198 8.08 -17.18 -7.61
C ILE A 198 6.96 -17.92 -6.87
N GLY A 199 6.10 -17.22 -6.14
CA GLY A 199 4.96 -17.80 -5.43
C GLY A 199 4.01 -18.54 -6.38
N ILE A 200 3.62 -17.89 -7.47
CA ILE A 200 2.81 -18.45 -8.55
C ILE A 200 3.47 -19.72 -9.12
N GLY A 201 4.75 -19.66 -9.45
CA GLY A 201 5.49 -20.78 -10.02
C GLY A 201 5.56 -21.98 -9.07
N LEU A 202 5.81 -21.75 -7.78
CA LEU A 202 5.84 -22.80 -6.76
C LEU A 202 4.47 -23.45 -6.55
N SER A 203 3.39 -22.66 -6.54
CA SER A 203 2.04 -23.22 -6.39
C SER A 203 1.61 -24.03 -7.62
N ILE A 204 1.90 -23.55 -8.84
CA ILE A 204 1.67 -24.36 -10.06
C ILE A 204 2.46 -25.66 -10.01
N ALA A 205 3.74 -25.61 -9.63
CA ALA A 205 4.57 -26.81 -9.52
C ALA A 205 4.01 -27.81 -8.50
N LYS A 206 3.46 -27.32 -7.39
CA LYS A 206 2.83 -28.16 -6.36
C LYS A 206 1.56 -28.86 -6.87
N ILE A 207 0.69 -28.14 -7.59
CA ILE A 207 -0.51 -28.72 -8.22
C ILE A 207 -0.11 -29.75 -9.29
N ALA A 208 0.86 -29.41 -10.15
CA ALA A 208 1.36 -30.31 -11.18
C ALA A 208 2.03 -31.57 -10.59
N GLY A 209 2.61 -31.46 -9.40
CA GLY A 209 3.17 -32.57 -8.63
C GLY A 209 2.14 -33.49 -7.96
N GLY A 210 0.85 -33.31 -8.24
CA GLY A 210 -0.22 -34.18 -7.75
C GLY A 210 -0.81 -33.77 -6.39
N ALA A 211 -0.46 -32.59 -5.88
CA ALA A 211 -1.17 -32.04 -4.73
C ALA A 211 -2.59 -31.63 -5.16
N HIS A 212 -3.60 -32.20 -4.50
CA HIS A 212 -4.98 -31.76 -4.66
C HIS A 212 -5.30 -30.74 -3.56
N PRO A 213 -5.34 -29.44 -3.87
CA PRO A 213 -5.69 -28.43 -2.87
C PRO A 213 -7.14 -28.67 -2.41
N GLN A 214 -7.33 -28.87 -1.11
CA GLN A 214 -8.65 -28.88 -0.51
C GLN A 214 -9.14 -27.44 -0.40
N THR A 215 -9.89 -26.97 -1.40
CA THR A 215 -10.50 -25.64 -1.35
C THR A 215 -11.78 -25.71 -0.52
N SER A 216 -11.76 -25.06 0.64
CA SER A 216 -12.96 -24.94 1.48
C SER A 216 -13.91 -23.91 0.84
N ILE A 217 -15.05 -24.39 0.35
CA ILE A 217 -16.13 -23.55 -0.20
C ILE A 217 -16.78 -22.71 0.92
N GLY A 218 -16.86 -23.27 2.13
CA GLY A 218 -17.34 -22.59 3.33
C GLY A 218 -16.23 -22.16 4.27
N MET A 219 -16.59 -21.54 5.38
CA MET A 219 -15.64 -21.28 6.47
C MET A 219 -15.13 -22.62 7.02
N PRO A 220 -13.82 -22.87 7.01
CA PRO A 220 -13.28 -24.15 7.44
C PRO A 220 -13.61 -24.37 8.92
N HIS A 221 -14.34 -25.44 9.21
CA HIS A 221 -14.58 -25.88 10.59
C HIS A 221 -13.35 -26.64 11.07
N ARG A 222 -12.57 -26.01 11.95
CA ARG A 222 -11.41 -26.63 12.59
C ARG A 222 -11.88 -27.34 13.87
N GLU A 223 -11.99 -28.66 13.80
CA GLU A 223 -12.43 -29.52 14.92
C GLU A 223 -11.51 -29.42 16.16
N ASP A 224 -10.28 -28.96 15.96
CA ASP A 224 -9.25 -28.76 16.99
C ASP A 224 -9.28 -27.37 17.65
N MET A 225 -10.19 -26.48 17.27
CA MET A 225 -10.26 -25.11 17.78
C MET A 225 -11.55 -24.80 18.56
N SER A 226 -11.42 -24.06 19.66
CA SER A 226 -12.56 -23.50 20.39
C SER A 226 -13.35 -22.53 19.51
N SER A 227 -14.68 -22.49 19.67
CA SER A 227 -15.54 -21.57 18.92
C SER A 227 -15.16 -20.10 19.09
N LYS A 228 -14.63 -19.73 20.27
CA LYS A 228 -14.16 -18.35 20.54
C LYS A 228 -12.91 -18.00 19.73
N ASP A 229 -11.95 -18.91 19.65
CA ASP A 229 -10.71 -18.71 18.93
C ASP A 229 -10.96 -18.67 17.42
N ASN A 230 -11.88 -19.51 16.94
CA ASN A 230 -12.32 -19.46 15.55
C ASN A 230 -12.95 -18.10 15.21
N MET A 231 -13.89 -17.63 16.04
CA MET A 231 -14.51 -16.32 15.88
C MET A 231 -13.50 -15.18 15.91
N TRP A 232 -12.54 -15.22 16.84
CA TRP A 232 -11.46 -14.24 16.92
C TRP A 232 -10.62 -14.21 15.63
N ASN A 233 -10.20 -15.37 15.12
CA ASN A 233 -9.43 -15.47 13.89
C ASN A 233 -10.19 -14.94 12.67
N ILE A 234 -11.50 -15.15 12.61
CA ILE A 234 -12.36 -14.57 11.56
C ILE A 234 -12.32 -13.04 11.62
N PHE A 235 -12.49 -12.45 12.81
CA PHE A 235 -12.41 -10.99 12.97
C PHE A 235 -11.02 -10.45 12.63
N CYS A 236 -9.96 -11.14 13.05
CA CYS A 236 -8.59 -10.79 12.66
C CYS A 236 -8.40 -10.85 11.14
N ALA A 237 -8.88 -11.90 10.47
CA ALA A 237 -8.78 -12.03 9.02
C ALA A 237 -9.54 -10.92 8.27
N VAL A 238 -10.72 -10.52 8.76
CA VAL A 238 -11.45 -9.37 8.19
C VAL A 238 -10.66 -8.07 8.39
N GLY A 239 -10.08 -7.86 9.57
CA GLY A 239 -9.23 -6.71 9.88
C GLY A 239 -7.97 -6.64 9.02
N ASP A 240 -7.30 -7.77 8.83
CA ASP A 240 -6.09 -7.89 8.00
C ASP A 240 -6.40 -7.64 6.52
N ILE A 241 -7.55 -8.11 6.02
CA ILE A 241 -8.04 -7.73 4.68
C ILE A 241 -8.24 -6.22 4.61
N ALA A 242 -8.99 -5.62 5.55
CA ALA A 242 -9.23 -4.18 5.55
C ALA A 242 -7.91 -3.38 5.56
N PHE A 243 -6.93 -3.83 6.35
CA PHE A 243 -5.60 -3.26 6.44
C PHE A 243 -4.83 -3.31 5.11
N ALA A 244 -4.91 -4.42 4.36
CA ALA A 244 -4.28 -4.54 3.04
C ALA A 244 -4.78 -3.49 2.02
N TYR A 245 -5.97 -2.93 2.24
CA TYR A 245 -6.59 -1.90 1.39
C TYR A 245 -6.43 -0.46 1.95
N GLY A 246 -5.70 -0.27 3.05
CA GLY A 246 -5.54 1.01 3.77
C GLY A 246 -4.65 2.08 3.11
N PHE A 247 -4.16 1.86 1.88
CA PHE A 247 -3.22 2.75 1.19
C PHE A 247 -3.83 4.10 0.75
N THR A 248 -5.16 4.22 0.74
CA THR A 248 -5.89 5.41 0.27
C THR A 248 -5.51 6.67 1.04
N SER A 249 -5.11 6.51 2.30
CA SER A 249 -4.62 7.57 3.18
C SER A 249 -3.33 8.23 2.67
N ILE A 250 -2.41 7.44 2.11
CA ILE A 250 -1.13 7.87 1.54
C ILE A 250 -1.30 8.34 0.09
N LEU A 251 -2.31 7.81 -0.62
CA LEU A 251 -2.61 8.18 -2.00
C LEU A 251 -2.76 9.69 -2.17
N PHE A 252 -3.37 10.37 -1.21
CA PHE A 252 -3.56 11.82 -1.27
C PHE A 252 -2.22 12.60 -1.35
N GLU A 253 -1.22 12.18 -0.59
CA GLU A 253 0.10 12.81 -0.58
C GLU A 253 0.91 12.48 -1.84
N ILE A 254 0.75 11.26 -2.37
CA ILE A 254 1.31 10.84 -3.67
C ILE A 254 0.69 11.70 -4.78
N GLN A 255 -0.63 11.87 -4.79
CA GLN A 255 -1.36 12.70 -5.76
C GLN A 255 -0.93 14.16 -5.68
N ALA A 256 -0.80 14.69 -4.46
CA ALA A 256 -0.32 16.03 -4.21
C ALA A 256 1.12 16.27 -4.65
N SER A 257 1.94 15.22 -4.71
CA SER A 257 3.35 15.33 -5.11
C SER A 257 3.56 15.14 -6.62
N LEU A 258 2.62 14.50 -7.33
CA LEU A 258 2.83 13.97 -8.69
C LEU A 258 1.76 14.38 -9.70
N SER A 259 0.78 15.22 -9.31
CA SER A 259 -0.27 15.75 -10.19
C SER A 259 -1.04 14.65 -10.95
N LEU A 260 -1.50 13.64 -10.20
CA LEU A 260 -2.20 12.47 -10.75
C LEU A 260 -3.57 12.84 -11.37
N SER A 261 -3.91 12.27 -12.53
CA SER A 261 -5.28 12.31 -13.08
C SER A 261 -6.10 11.09 -12.66
N LEU A 262 -7.42 11.26 -12.64
CA LEU A 262 -8.42 10.23 -12.33
C LEU A 262 -8.19 8.91 -13.10
N SER A 263 -7.79 9.00 -14.38
CA SER A 263 -7.53 7.84 -15.25
C SER A 263 -6.41 6.93 -14.74
N LEU A 264 -5.42 7.46 -14.02
CA LEU A 264 -4.33 6.64 -13.49
C LEU A 264 -4.70 5.95 -12.17
N SER A 265 -5.51 6.60 -11.33
CA SER A 265 -6.12 5.96 -10.16
C SER A 265 -6.91 4.73 -10.57
N LEU A 266 -7.65 4.82 -11.70
CA LEU A 266 -8.38 3.72 -12.30
C LEU A 266 -7.45 2.58 -12.74
N TYR A 267 -6.41 2.91 -13.51
CA TYR A 267 -5.50 1.94 -14.11
C TYR A 267 -4.71 1.15 -13.05
N ILE A 268 -4.18 1.85 -12.04
CA ILE A 268 -3.37 1.24 -10.99
C ILE A 268 -4.20 0.32 -10.11
N TYR A 269 -5.42 0.71 -9.79
CA TYR A 269 -6.30 -0.14 -9.00
C TYR A 269 -6.71 -1.41 -9.75
N ILE A 270 -7.05 -1.32 -11.05
CA ILE A 270 -7.34 -2.50 -11.88
C ILE A 270 -6.12 -3.44 -11.89
N TYR A 271 -4.93 -2.87 -12.03
CA TYR A 271 -3.68 -3.62 -12.02
C TYR A 271 -3.41 -4.31 -10.67
N ILE A 272 -3.62 -3.61 -9.56
CA ILE A 272 -3.47 -4.14 -8.20
C ILE A 272 -4.51 -5.21 -7.89
N TYR A 273 -5.77 -5.00 -8.30
CA TYR A 273 -6.83 -5.98 -8.13
C TYR A 273 -6.51 -7.26 -8.91
N ILE A 274 -6.12 -7.14 -10.18
CA ILE A 274 -5.69 -8.28 -11.00
C ILE A 274 -4.49 -8.98 -10.35
N TYR A 275 -3.50 -8.23 -9.85
CA TYR A 275 -2.31 -8.79 -9.22
C TYR A 275 -2.62 -9.53 -7.91
N ILE A 276 -3.42 -8.94 -7.02
CA ILE A 276 -3.88 -9.57 -5.78
C ILE A 276 -4.69 -10.82 -6.12
N TYR A 277 -5.59 -10.74 -7.09
CA TYR A 277 -6.41 -11.86 -7.53
C TYR A 277 -5.57 -13.00 -8.09
N ILE A 278 -4.58 -12.72 -8.96
CA ILE A 278 -3.65 -13.73 -9.50
C ILE A 278 -2.79 -14.33 -8.39
N TYR A 279 -2.23 -13.50 -7.50
CA TYR A 279 -1.41 -13.95 -6.37
C TYR A 279 -2.17 -14.88 -5.43
N ILE A 280 -3.45 -14.58 -5.18
CA ILE A 280 -4.32 -15.37 -4.31
C ILE A 280 -4.82 -16.64 -4.97
N TYR A 281 -5.30 -16.55 -6.22
CA TYR A 281 -5.87 -17.70 -6.92
C TYR A 281 -4.81 -18.75 -7.24
N ILE A 282 -3.59 -18.33 -7.51
CA ILE A 282 -2.50 -19.26 -7.80
C ILE A 282 -1.76 -19.63 -6.51
N GLY A 283 -1.49 -18.67 -5.62
CA GLY A 283 -0.75 -18.88 -4.36
C GLY A 283 -1.53 -19.62 -3.26
N GLY A 284 -2.87 -19.65 -3.32
CA GLY A 284 -3.75 -20.31 -2.35
C GLY A 284 -3.92 -21.82 -2.52
N CYS A 285 -3.16 -22.47 -3.42
CA CYS A 285 -3.13 -23.93 -3.61
C CYS A 285 -1.88 -24.57 -2.98
#